data_AF-A0A210QQB3-F1
#
_entry.id   AF-A0A210QQB3-F1
#
_cell.length_a   1.000
_cell.length_b   1.000
_cell.length_c   1.000
_cell.angle_alpha   90.00
_cell.angle_beta   90.00
_cell.angle_gamma   90.00
#
_symmetry.space_group_name_H-M   'P 1'
#
loop_
_entity.id
_entity.type
_entity.pdbx_description
1 polymer ?
#
loop_
_entity_poly.entity_id
_entity_poly.type
_entity_poly.pdbx_seq_one_letter_code
_entity_poly.pdbx_strand_id
1 'polypeptide(L)' 'MSDLHEKEAIRLCRSTTTIETIVDLTRHASPQVRQAALKEMCPCRVKKDHDEFWKRVLEMIDDEATNVRFQVFI' A
#
# COMPACT_ATOMS: atom_id res chain seq x y z
N MET A 1 -3.79 -9.64 -6.95
CA MET A 1 -4.61 -9.64 -5.72
C MET A 1 -5.48 -8.39 -5.61
N SER A 2 -5.48 -7.53 -6.62
CA SER A 2 -6.33 -6.35 -6.80
C SER A 2 -7.83 -6.62 -6.89
N ASP A 3 -8.24 -7.88 -7.07
CA ASP A 3 -9.64 -8.29 -7.26
C ASP A 3 -10.27 -8.88 -5.99
N LEU A 4 -9.54 -8.88 -4.87
CA LEU A 4 -10.08 -9.31 -3.58
C LEU A 4 -11.20 -8.39 -3.12
N HIS A 5 -12.16 -8.92 -2.37
CA HIS A 5 -13.18 -8.07 -1.76
C HIS A 5 -12.51 -7.15 -0.73
N GLU A 6 -12.96 -5.88 -0.65
CA GLU A 6 -12.31 -4.83 0.16
C GLU A 6 -11.94 -5.27 1.58
N LYS A 7 -12.88 -5.90 2.30
CA LYS A 7 -12.66 -6.39 3.67
C LYS A 7 -11.55 -7.43 3.75
N GLU A 8 -11.45 -8.31 2.76
CA GLU A 8 -10.43 -9.36 2.70
C GLU A 8 -9.07 -8.75 2.37
N ALA A 9 -9.02 -7.80 1.43
CA ALA A 9 -7.81 -7.08 1.08
C ALA A 9 -7.26 -6.27 2.28
N ILE A 10 -8.11 -5.58 3.04
CA ILE A 10 -7.71 -4.89 4.27
C ILE A 10 -7.19 -5.86 5.32
N ARG A 11 -7.85 -7.02 5.49
CA ARG A 11 -7.37 -8.06 6.40
C ARG A 11 -5.98 -8.57 5.98
N LEU A 12 -5.79 -8.81 4.69
CA LEU A 12 -4.53 -9.27 4.12
C LEU A 12 -3.40 -8.27 4.34
N CYS A 13 -3.65 -6.97 4.16
CA CYS A 13 -2.68 -5.90 4.45
C CYS A 13 -2.08 -6.09 5.85
N ARG A 14 -2.93 -6.30 6.86
CA ARG A 14 -2.52 -6.37 8.28
C ARG A 14 -1.83 -7.67 8.67
N SER A 15 -2.07 -8.76 7.94
CA SER A 15 -1.54 -10.08 8.28
C SER A 15 -0.31 -10.50 7.47
N THR A 16 -0.07 -9.85 6.32
CA THR A 16 1.05 -10.19 5.46
C THR A 16 2.32 -9.47 5.89
N THR A 17 3.46 -10.13 5.73
CA THR A 17 4.80 -9.54 5.90
C THR A 17 5.56 -9.46 4.59
N THR A 18 4.96 -9.91 3.49
CA THR A 18 5.55 -9.95 2.15
C THR A 18 5.37 -8.58 1.49
N ILE A 19 6.48 -7.92 1.17
CA ILE A 19 6.48 -6.57 0.59
C ILE A 19 5.79 -6.56 -0.78
N GLU A 20 6.02 -7.58 -1.60
CA GLU A 20 5.43 -7.72 -2.94
C GLU A 20 3.89 -7.77 -2.85
N THR A 21 3.36 -8.48 -1.85
CA THR A 21 1.91 -8.53 -1.58
C THR A 21 1.38 -7.17 -1.17
N ILE A 22 2.10 -6.44 -0.32
CA ILE A 22 1.70 -5.10 0.11
C ILE A 22 1.71 -4.14 -1.09
N VAL A 23 2.76 -4.17 -1.92
CA VAL A 23 2.87 -3.36 -3.13
C VAL A 23 1.71 -3.66 -4.09
N ASP A 24 1.35 -4.92 -4.32
CA ASP A 24 0.19 -5.27 -5.16
C ASP A 24 -1.13 -4.70 -4.62
N LEU A 25 -1.34 -4.74 -3.29
CA LEU A 25 -2.53 -4.20 -2.64
C LEU A 25 -2.63 -2.67 -2.76
N THR A 26 -1.53 -1.95 -2.96
CA THR A 26 -1.57 -0.51 -3.27
C THR A 26 -2.18 -0.18 -4.63
N ARG A 27 -2.37 -1.18 -5.51
CA ARG A 27 -2.99 -1.02 -6.84
C ARG A 27 -4.49 -1.35 -6.83
N HIS A 28 -5.04 -1.64 -5.66
CA HIS A 28 -6.45 -2.00 -5.51
C HIS A 28 -7.39 -0.82 -5.83
N ALA A 29 -8.56 -1.13 -6.41
CA ALA A 29 -9.54 -0.11 -6.82
C ALA A 29 -10.10 0.72 -5.64
N SER A 30 -10.35 0.06 -4.50
CA SER A 30 -10.78 0.73 -3.27
C SER A 30 -9.66 1.58 -2.64
N PRO A 31 -9.88 2.89 -2.43
CA PRO A 31 -8.90 3.77 -1.78
C PRO A 31 -8.67 3.40 -0.30
N GLN A 32 -9.63 2.74 0.35
CA GLN A 32 -9.47 2.24 1.72
C GLN A 32 -8.41 1.12 1.77
N VAL A 33 -8.39 0.25 0.77
CA VAL A 33 -7.37 -0.80 0.65
C VAL A 33 -6.01 -0.19 0.35
N ARG A 34 -5.92 0.76 -0.60
CA ARG A 34 -4.65 1.42 -0.92
C ARG A 34 -4.05 2.12 0.29
N GLN A 35 -4.88 2.85 1.04
CA GLN A 35 -4.45 3.50 2.29
C GLN A 35 -3.98 2.46 3.33
N ALA A 36 -4.70 1.35 3.49
CA ALA A 36 -4.32 0.29 4.43
C ALA A 36 -2.99 -0.37 4.05
N ALA A 37 -2.77 -0.64 2.76
CA ALA A 37 -1.51 -1.17 2.25
C ALA A 37 -0.35 -0.19 2.48
N LEU A 38 -0.56 1.10 2.20
CA LEU A 38 0.43 2.14 2.42
C LEU A 38 0.83 2.30 3.89
N LYS A 39 -0.08 2.06 4.84
CA LYS A 39 0.28 2.03 6.29
C LYS A 39 1.24 0.90 6.64
N GLU A 40 1.13 -0.23 5.96
CA GLU A 40 2.01 -1.39 6.18
C GLU A 40 3.34 -1.25 5.43
N MET A 41 3.40 -0.33 4.47
CA MET A 41 4.62 0.11 3.79
C MET A 41 5.51 0.97 4.71
N CYS A 42 5.94 0.43 5.85
CA CYS A 42 6.88 1.10 6.74
C CYS A 42 8.33 0.99 6.21
N PRO A 43 9.06 2.09 6.02
CA PRO A 43 10.50 2.07 5.72
C PRO A 43 11.33 1.29 6.73
N CYS A 44 10.84 1.19 7.97
CA CYS A 44 11.45 0.39 9.04
C CYS A 44 11.44 -1.12 8.76
N ARG A 45 10.50 -1.60 7.94
CA ARG A 45 10.32 -3.00 7.57
C ARG A 45 10.93 -3.31 6.19
N VAL A 46 11.06 -2.29 5.36
CA VAL A 46 11.60 -2.38 4.01
C VAL A 46 13.08 -1.99 4.05
N LYS A 47 13.96 -2.99 4.00
CA LYS A 47 15.41 -2.76 3.83
C LYS A 47 15.65 -1.98 2.52
N LYS A 48 16.82 -1.33 2.41
CA LYS A 48 17.17 -0.38 1.33
C LYS A 48 16.90 -0.85 -0.12
N ASP A 49 16.80 -2.16 -0.35
CA ASP A 49 16.90 -2.76 -1.68
C ASP A 49 15.55 -3.04 -2.38
N HIS A 50 14.50 -2.26 -2.08
CA HIS A 50 13.19 -2.40 -2.76
C HIS A 50 12.85 -1.14 -3.56
N ASP A 51 13.42 -0.99 -4.75
CA ASP A 51 13.16 0.15 -5.64
C ASP A 51 11.69 0.26 -6.04
N GLU A 52 11.02 -0.87 -6.30
CA GLU A 52 9.60 -0.89 -6.65
C GLU A 52 8.73 -0.31 -5.54
N PHE A 53 9.09 -0.58 -4.28
CA PHE A 53 8.41 -0.03 -3.12
C PHE A 53 8.51 1.50 -3.09
N TRP A 54 9.72 2.05 -3.22
CA TRP A 54 9.91 3.50 -3.17
C TRP A 54 9.26 4.19 -4.36
N LYS A 55 9.40 3.62 -5.55
CA LYS A 55 8.71 4.10 -6.74
C LYS A 55 7.20 4.15 -6.51
N ARG A 56 6.63 3.12 -5.89
CA ARG A 56 5.20 3.06 -5.63
C ARG A 56 4.75 4.09 -4.60
N VAL A 57 5.49 4.28 -3.51
CA VAL A 57 5.20 5.33 -2.51
C VAL A 57 5.19 6.71 -3.16
N LEU A 58 6.15 7.00 -4.05
CA LEU A 58 6.21 8.26 -4.77
C LEU A 58 5.01 8.45 -5.72
N GLU A 59 4.60 7.41 -6.45
CA GLU A 59 3.38 7.45 -7.28
C GLU A 59 2.11 7.75 -6.47
N MET A 60 2.05 7.30 -5.22
CA MET A 60 0.88 7.50 -4.35
C MET A 60 0.75 8.92 -3.79
N ILE A 61 1.77 9.76 -3.94
CA ILE A 61 1.67 11.20 -3.64
C ILE A 61 0.58 11.86 -4.48
N ASP A 62 0.41 11.38 -5.71
CA ASP A 62 -0.56 11.89 -6.69
C ASP A 62 -1.82 11.01 -6.80
N ASP A 63 -2.08 10.12 -5.82
CA ASP A 63 -3.28 9.28 -5.82
C ASP A 63 -4.56 10.13 -5.88
N GLU A 64 -5.57 9.70 -6.66
CA GLU A 64 -6.83 10.44 -6.81
C GLU A 64 -7.54 10.66 -5.47
N ALA A 65 -7.39 9.72 -4.53
CA ALA A 65 -8.05 9.74 -3.25
C ALA A 65 -7.24 10.52 -2.21
N THR A 66 -7.84 11.59 -1.69
CA THR A 66 -7.21 12.49 -0.72
C THR A 66 -6.68 11.77 0.52
N ASN A 67 -7.40 10.76 1.03
CA ASN A 67 -6.97 9.96 2.19
C ASN A 67 -5.70 9.15 1.92
N VAL A 68 -5.47 8.73 0.69
CA VAL A 68 -4.25 8.01 0.28
C VAL A 68 -3.08 8.99 0.20
N ARG A 69 -3.26 10.15 -0.44
CA ARG A 69 -2.23 11.20 -0.50
C ARG A 69 -1.75 11.63 0.87
N PHE A 70 -2.67 11.89 1.81
CA PHE A 70 -2.31 12.26 3.19
C PHE A 70 -1.50 11.17 3.89
N GLN A 71 -1.78 9.89 3.62
CA GLN A 71 -1.08 8.79 4.28
C GLN A 71 0.39 8.67 3.85
N VAL A 72 0.80 9.20 2.69
CA VAL A 72 2.21 9.19 2.27
C VAL A 72 3.07 10.06 3.19
N PHE A 73 2.48 11.08 3.82
CA PHE A 73 3.17 12.05 4.65
C PHE A 73 3.07 11.80 6.17
N ILE A 74 2.47 10.67 6.58
CA ILE A 74 2.24 10.27 7.99
C ILE A 74 3.04 9.01 8.29
#